data_AF-A0A3M7PNI6-F1
#
_entry.id   AF-A0A3M7PNI6-F1
#
_cell.length_a   1.000
_cell.length_b   1.000
_cell.length_c   1.000
_cell.angle_alpha   90.00
_cell.angle_beta   90.00
_cell.angle_gamma   90.00
#
_symmetry.space_group_name_H-M   'P 1'
#
loop_
_entity.id
_entity.type
_entity.pdbx_description
1 polymer ?
#
loop_
_entity_poly.entity_id
_entity_poly.type
_entity_poly.pdbx_seq_one_letter_code
_entity_poly.pdbx_strand_id
1 'polypeptide(L)'
;MRLFNPKQIRLIVNLFFFILVLTTWIFVILAVNFMEIVNKNAALLSNSEVFTLLKETKEKSAQKLIKKKNLDPNNSNFSTNVDKHLPTVVYESLKYLERTPCVKQTPQIVDNFLTKLDEKFKEFNLTKVEKLQLLNQRPASAVELQCLIEDSEERFTIEQMDDLLEFVLSNLPDNQESEENFKSEALDHDSNN
;
A
#
# COMPACT_ATOMS: atom_id res chain seq x y z
N MET A 1 -62.29 21.89 28.12
CA MET A 1 -61.52 21.07 27.17
C MET A 1 -61.40 21.86 25.86
N ARG A 2 -60.29 22.58 25.62
CA ARG A 2 -60.13 23.37 24.39
C ARG A 2 -59.76 22.41 23.25
N LEU A 3 -60.75 22.06 22.43
CA LEU A 3 -60.55 21.27 21.21
C LEU A 3 -59.77 22.12 20.20
N PHE A 4 -58.63 21.61 19.73
CA PHE A 4 -57.79 22.29 18.75
C PHE A 4 -58.55 22.50 17.44
N ASN A 5 -58.46 23.72 16.87
CA ASN A 5 -59.04 24.03 15.57
C ASN A 5 -58.43 23.14 14.46
N PRO A 6 -59.18 22.74 13.43
CA PRO A 6 -58.71 21.82 12.38
C PRO A 6 -57.45 22.33 11.64
N LYS A 7 -57.28 23.66 11.54
CA LYS A 7 -56.06 24.29 10.99
C LYS A 7 -54.82 24.04 11.86
N GLN A 8 -54.98 24.04 13.18
CA GLN A 8 -53.89 23.77 14.13
C GLN A 8 -53.46 22.31 14.09
N ILE A 9 -54.42 21.38 13.98
CA ILE A 9 -54.13 19.94 13.83
C ILE A 9 -53.31 19.69 12.56
N ARG A 10 -53.70 20.30 11.44
CA ARG A 10 -52.97 20.19 10.16
C ARG A 10 -51.54 20.74 10.24
N LEU A 11 -51.33 21.83 10.99
CA LEU A 11 -50.01 22.41 11.20
C LEU A 11 -49.11 21.47 12.02
N ILE A 12 -49.65 20.89 13.10
CA ILE A 12 -48.93 19.95 13.97
C ILE A 12 -48.54 18.68 13.20
N VAL A 13 -49.45 18.13 12.39
CA VAL A 13 -49.16 16.94 11.56
C VAL A 13 -48.06 17.23 10.54
N ASN A 14 -48.11 18.39 9.88
CA ASN A 14 -47.06 18.78 8.94
C ASN A 14 -45.71 19.02 9.62
N LEU A 15 -45.71 19.65 10.81
CA LEU A 15 -44.50 19.84 11.61
C LEU A 15 -43.92 18.51 12.06
N PHE A 16 -44.76 17.57 12.48
CA PHE A 16 -44.33 16.22 12.87
C PHE A 16 -43.72 15.47 11.68
N PHE A 17 -44.35 15.53 10.51
CA PHE A 17 -43.81 14.90 9.30
C PHE A 17 -42.49 15.56 8.87
N PHE A 18 -42.39 16.88 8.97
CA PHE A 18 -41.16 17.60 8.69
C PHE A 18 -40.03 17.22 9.66
N ILE A 19 -40.31 17.11 10.95
CA ILE A 19 -39.33 16.65 11.96
C ILE A 19 -38.90 15.22 11.67
N LEU A 20 -39.83 14.32 11.34
CA LEU A 20 -39.53 12.92 11.03
C LEU A 20 -38.60 12.80 9.80
N VAL A 21 -38.89 13.58 8.74
CA VAL A 21 -38.05 13.66 7.54
C VAL A 21 -36.70 14.29 7.86
N LEU A 22 -36.67 15.35 8.67
CA LEU A 22 -35.44 16.02 9.07
C LEU A 22 -34.54 15.12 9.92
N THR A 23 -35.10 14.36 10.86
CA THR A 23 -34.32 13.45 11.72
C THR A 23 -33.75 12.28 10.93
N THR A 24 -34.48 11.77 9.95
CA THR A 24 -33.99 10.70 9.06
C THR A 24 -32.91 11.24 8.11
N TRP A 25 -33.06 12.47 7.59
CA TRP A 25 -32.02 13.16 6.83
C TRP A 25 -30.75 13.43 7.65
N ILE A 26 -30.90 13.92 8.89
CA ILE A 26 -29.77 14.16 9.80
C ILE A 26 -29.05 12.85 10.13
N PHE A 27 -29.79 11.76 10.37
CA PHE A 27 -29.20 10.44 10.63
C PHE A 27 -28.42 9.91 9.43
N VAL A 28 -28.97 10.04 8.21
CA VAL A 28 -28.26 9.67 6.97
C VAL A 28 -27.00 10.52 6.77
N ILE A 29 -27.07 11.83 7.02
CA ILE A 29 -25.91 12.73 6.93
C ILE A 29 -24.84 12.37 7.98
N LEU A 30 -25.23 12.03 9.21
CA LEU A 30 -24.30 11.59 10.25
C LEU A 30 -23.66 10.24 9.91
N ALA A 31 -24.43 9.28 9.37
CA ALA A 31 -23.93 7.96 8.99
C ALA A 31 -22.93 8.00 7.82
N VAL A 32 -23.12 8.90 6.85
CA VAL A 32 -22.22 9.03 5.69
C VAL A 32 -20.86 9.65 6.06
N ASN A 33 -20.78 10.37 7.17
CA ASN A 33 -19.55 11.06 7.60
C ASN A 33 -18.68 10.26 8.58
N PHE A 34 -19.11 9.07 9.02
CA PHE A 34 -18.32 8.26 9.96
C PHE A 34 -17.50 7.20 9.21
N MET A 35 -16.25 7.54 8.88
CA MET A 35 -15.26 6.55 8.44
C MET A 35 -14.62 5.91 9.66
N GLU A 36 -14.87 4.62 9.87
CA GLU A 36 -14.32 3.85 10.97
C GLU A 36 -13.35 2.78 10.46
N ILE A 37 -12.26 2.56 11.20
CA ILE A 37 -11.27 1.53 10.87
C ILE A 37 -11.80 0.18 11.35
N VAL A 38 -12.29 -0.64 10.41
CA VAL A 38 -12.82 -1.98 10.70
C VAL A 38 -11.72 -2.96 11.10
N ASN A 39 -10.60 -2.96 10.36
CA ASN A 39 -9.44 -3.80 10.65
C ASN A 39 -8.16 -3.02 10.37
N LYS A 40 -7.28 -2.91 11.37
CA LYS A 40 -6.00 -2.21 11.25
C LYS A 40 -5.00 -2.97 10.37
N ASN A 41 -4.95 -4.30 10.49
CA ASN A 41 -3.97 -5.17 9.83
C ASN A 41 -4.72 -6.20 8.99
N ALA A 42 -5.25 -5.77 7.85
CA ALA A 42 -6.03 -6.63 6.98
C ALA A 42 -5.16 -7.64 6.19
N ALA A 43 -3.98 -7.22 5.75
CA ALA A 43 -3.09 -8.03 4.93
C ALA A 43 -1.63 -7.59 5.06
N LEU A 44 -0.72 -8.51 4.76
CA LEU A 44 0.68 -8.23 4.51
C LEU A 44 0.87 -8.12 2.99
N LEU A 45 1.56 -7.08 2.55
CA LEU A 45 1.83 -6.81 1.13
C LEU A 45 3.34 -6.76 0.92
N SER A 46 3.79 -7.44 -0.13
CA SER A 46 5.18 -7.40 -0.58
C SER A 46 5.48 -6.12 -1.34
N ASN A 47 6.76 -5.75 -1.36
CA ASN A 47 7.22 -4.56 -2.10
C ASN A 47 6.90 -4.67 -3.60
N SER A 48 6.92 -5.87 -4.18
CA SER A 48 6.58 -6.11 -5.59
C SER A 48 5.10 -5.89 -5.90
N GLU A 49 4.19 -6.30 -5.01
CA GLU A 49 2.76 -6.04 -5.13
C GLU A 49 2.45 -4.55 -5.00
N VAL A 50 3.03 -3.89 -4.00
CA VAL A 50 2.88 -2.45 -3.79
C VAL A 50 3.41 -1.68 -5.01
N PHE A 51 4.58 -2.08 -5.53
CA PHE A 51 5.18 -1.46 -6.72
C PHE A 51 4.26 -1.54 -7.94
N THR A 52 3.71 -2.73 -8.19
CA THR A 52 2.76 -2.96 -9.30
C THR A 52 1.50 -2.12 -9.13
N LEU A 53 0.92 -2.10 -7.92
CA LEU A 53 -0.28 -1.31 -7.60
C LEU A 53 -0.06 0.19 -7.78
N LEU A 54 1.10 0.71 -7.35
CA LEU A 54 1.43 2.13 -7.48
C LEU A 54 1.65 2.52 -8.95
N LYS A 55 2.28 1.66 -9.75
CA LYS A 55 2.39 1.87 -11.21
C LYS A 55 1.02 1.96 -11.87
N GLU A 56 0.13 1.01 -11.57
CA GLU A 56 -1.25 1.04 -12.08
C GLU A 56 -1.99 2.31 -11.65
N THR A 57 -1.81 2.74 -10.40
CA THR A 57 -2.47 3.94 -9.87
C THR A 57 -2.01 5.20 -10.60
N LYS A 58 -0.70 5.31 -10.87
CA LYS A 58 -0.10 6.39 -11.67
C LYS A 58 -0.69 6.40 -13.08
N GLU A 59 -0.76 5.25 -13.75
CA GLU A 59 -1.34 5.14 -15.11
C GLU A 59 -2.83 5.47 -15.14
N LYS A 60 -3.62 4.96 -14.20
CA LYS A 60 -5.06 5.27 -14.08
C LYS A 60 -5.29 6.76 -13.87
N SER A 61 -4.44 7.42 -13.08
CA SER A 61 -4.52 8.88 -12.89
C SER A 61 -4.24 9.65 -14.19
N ALA A 62 -3.21 9.25 -14.95
CA ALA A 62 -2.86 9.86 -16.23
C ALA A 62 -3.98 9.66 -17.28
N GLN A 63 -4.55 8.46 -17.37
CA GLN A 63 -5.66 8.17 -18.28
C GLN A 63 -6.92 8.98 -17.96
N LYS A 64 -7.23 9.18 -16.67
CA LYS A 64 -8.35 10.03 -16.24
C LYS A 64 -8.16 11.48 -16.71
N LEU A 65 -6.94 12.01 -16.61
CA LEU A 65 -6.61 13.34 -17.11
C LEU A 65 -6.79 13.46 -18.63
N ILE A 66 -6.30 12.47 -19.39
CA ILE A 66 -6.42 12.45 -20.86
C ILE A 66 -7.88 12.36 -21.30
N LYS A 67 -8.67 11.42 -20.75
CA LYS A 67 -10.10 11.28 -21.06
C LYS A 67 -10.87 12.57 -20.76
N LYS A 68 -10.54 13.23 -19.65
CA LYS A 68 -11.20 14.46 -19.24
C LYS A 68 -10.89 15.65 -20.14
N LYS A 69 -9.65 15.76 -20.62
CA LYS A 69 -9.24 16.78 -21.61
C LYS A 69 -9.98 16.64 -22.95
N ASN A 70 -10.28 15.40 -23.35
CA ASN A 70 -11.01 15.12 -24.59
C ASN A 70 -12.52 15.42 -24.49
N LEU A 71 -13.09 15.43 -23.29
CA LEU A 71 -14.53 15.63 -23.05
C LEU A 71 -14.93 17.11 -23.02
N ASP A 72 -14.10 17.99 -22.47
CA ASP A 72 -14.38 19.44 -22.38
C ASP A 72 -13.10 20.26 -22.51
N PRO A 73 -12.64 20.58 -23.73
CA PRO A 73 -11.37 21.28 -23.96
C PRO A 73 -11.37 22.74 -23.49
N ASN A 74 -12.54 23.35 -23.26
CA ASN A 74 -12.68 24.77 -22.92
C ASN A 74 -13.07 25.05 -21.45
N ASN A 75 -13.18 24.02 -20.60
CA ASN A 75 -13.56 24.19 -19.20
C ASN A 75 -12.33 24.17 -18.27
N SER A 76 -11.71 25.34 -18.08
CA SER A 76 -10.50 25.51 -17.25
C SER A 76 -10.76 25.58 -15.74
N ASN A 77 -12.02 25.74 -15.31
CA ASN A 77 -12.38 26.01 -13.91
C ASN A 77 -12.88 24.77 -13.15
N PHE A 78 -12.63 23.57 -13.67
CA PHE A 78 -13.05 22.34 -13.00
C PHE A 78 -11.98 21.89 -11.99
N SER A 79 -12.02 22.46 -10.79
CA SER A 79 -11.32 21.91 -9.63
C SER A 79 -11.90 20.54 -9.32
N THR A 80 -11.26 19.50 -9.82
CA THR A 80 -11.42 18.18 -9.24
C THR A 80 -10.88 18.23 -7.83
N ASN A 81 -11.64 17.72 -6.85
CA ASN A 81 -11.12 17.23 -5.58
C ASN A 81 -10.18 16.02 -5.85
N VAL A 82 -9.11 16.25 -6.62
CA VAL A 82 -7.99 15.34 -6.78
C VAL A 82 -7.06 15.71 -5.65
N ASP A 83 -6.84 14.77 -4.74
CA ASP A 83 -5.91 14.93 -3.64
C ASP A 83 -4.55 15.33 -4.19
N LYS A 84 -4.14 16.57 -3.93
CA LYS A 84 -2.89 17.14 -4.42
C LYS A 84 -1.66 16.39 -3.88
N HIS A 85 -1.83 15.69 -2.76
CA HIS A 85 -0.78 14.95 -2.07
C HIS A 85 -0.56 13.55 -2.65
N LEU A 86 -1.59 12.94 -3.25
CA LEU A 86 -1.50 11.56 -3.74
C LEU A 86 -0.43 11.38 -4.83
N PRO A 87 -0.29 12.27 -5.84
CA PRO A 87 0.79 12.16 -6.82
C PRO A 87 2.19 12.18 -6.20
N THR A 88 2.41 13.00 -5.16
CA THR A 88 3.68 13.08 -4.46
C THR A 88 3.99 11.78 -3.74
N VAL A 89 3.04 11.25 -2.95
CA VAL A 89 3.21 9.98 -2.24
C VAL A 89 3.48 8.83 -3.23
N VAL A 90 2.71 8.75 -4.31
CA VAL A 90 2.92 7.72 -5.35
C VAL A 90 4.30 7.84 -5.99
N TYR A 91 4.75 9.07 -6.30
CA TYR A 91 6.07 9.30 -6.90
C TYR A 91 7.21 8.93 -5.96
N GLU A 92 7.19 9.40 -4.72
CA GLU A 92 8.24 9.13 -3.74
C GLU A 92 8.30 7.64 -3.36
N SER A 93 7.14 7.00 -3.16
CA SER A 93 7.09 5.56 -2.90
C SER A 93 7.60 4.73 -4.08
N LEU A 94 7.24 5.08 -5.32
CA LEU A 94 7.79 4.40 -6.50
C LEU A 94 9.30 4.61 -6.60
N LYS A 95 9.79 5.85 -6.41
CA LYS A 95 11.22 6.17 -6.45
C LYS A 95 12.02 5.36 -5.41
N TYR A 96 11.46 5.15 -4.23
CA TYR A 96 12.06 4.27 -3.23
C TYR A 96 12.08 2.81 -3.70
N LEU A 97 10.93 2.29 -4.13
CA LEU A 97 10.79 0.88 -4.53
C LEU A 97 11.63 0.54 -5.77
N GLU A 98 11.84 1.49 -6.68
CA GLU A 98 12.73 1.34 -7.85
C GLU A 98 14.18 1.04 -7.48
N ARG A 99 14.59 1.36 -6.24
CA ARG A 99 15.93 1.09 -5.72
C ARG A 99 16.04 -0.27 -5.02
N THR A 100 14.91 -0.94 -4.79
CA THR A 100 14.86 -2.21 -4.08
C THR A 100 14.84 -3.40 -5.05
N PRO A 101 15.24 -4.61 -4.61
CA PRO A 101 15.26 -5.79 -5.49
C PRO A 101 13.88 -6.19 -6.04
N CYS A 102 12.79 -5.60 -5.55
CA CYS A 102 11.44 -5.94 -5.96
C CYS A 102 11.12 -5.60 -7.43
N VAL A 103 11.90 -4.72 -8.08
CA VAL A 103 11.66 -4.28 -9.46
C VAL A 103 11.75 -5.44 -10.46
N LYS A 104 12.67 -6.38 -10.20
CA LYS A 104 12.92 -7.55 -11.06
C LYS A 104 12.10 -8.78 -10.64
N GLN A 105 11.36 -8.68 -9.54
CA GLN A 105 10.51 -9.76 -9.07
C GLN A 105 9.18 -9.76 -9.83
N THR A 106 8.83 -10.91 -10.40
CA THR A 106 7.49 -11.15 -10.97
C THR A 106 6.67 -12.00 -10.01
N PRO A 107 5.32 -11.99 -10.11
CA PRO A 107 4.47 -12.82 -9.25
C PRO A 107 4.85 -14.31 -9.27
N GLN A 108 5.28 -14.80 -10.45
CA GLN A 108 5.75 -16.18 -10.62
C GLN A 108 7.02 -16.47 -9.82
N ILE A 109 7.97 -15.52 -9.77
CA ILE A 109 9.20 -15.67 -8.98
C ILE A 109 8.84 -15.71 -7.49
N VAL A 110 7.94 -14.82 -7.05
CA VAL A 110 7.48 -14.76 -5.65
C VAL A 110 6.83 -16.08 -5.23
N ASP A 111 5.87 -16.58 -6.00
CA ASP A 111 5.18 -17.84 -5.70
C ASP A 111 6.14 -19.03 -5.67
N ASN A 112 7.04 -19.11 -6.65
CA ASN A 112 8.05 -20.16 -6.71
C ASN A 112 9.01 -20.10 -5.52
N PHE A 113 9.44 -18.88 -5.13
CA PHE A 113 10.31 -18.67 -3.98
C PHE A 113 9.62 -19.14 -2.69
N LEU A 114 8.39 -18.69 -2.43
CA LEU A 114 7.64 -19.07 -1.22
C LEU A 114 7.36 -20.57 -1.16
N THR A 115 6.98 -21.19 -2.27
CA THR A 115 6.72 -22.63 -2.34
C THR A 115 7.97 -23.43 -2.01
N LYS A 116 9.10 -23.12 -2.67
CA LYS A 116 10.37 -23.81 -2.42
C LYS A 116 10.92 -23.54 -1.03
N LEU A 117 10.72 -22.34 -0.50
CA LEU A 117 11.13 -21.98 0.86
C LEU A 117 10.38 -22.85 1.88
N ASP A 118 9.07 -23.03 1.69
CA ASP A 118 8.24 -23.86 2.56
C ASP A 118 8.55 -25.35 2.44
N GLU A 119 8.98 -25.82 1.26
CA GLU A 119 9.43 -27.19 1.05
C GLU A 119 10.79 -27.46 1.71
N LYS A 120 11.79 -26.58 1.49
CA LYS A 120 13.16 -26.78 1.99
C LYS A 120 13.31 -26.48 3.48
N PHE A 121 12.62 -25.45 3.98
CA PHE A 121 12.77 -24.95 5.36
C PHE A 121 11.53 -25.18 6.22
N LYS A 122 10.75 -26.22 5.92
CA LYS A 122 9.50 -26.55 6.62
C LYS A 122 9.68 -26.68 8.14
N GLU A 123 10.78 -27.29 8.56
CA GLU A 123 11.06 -27.60 9.97
C GLU A 123 11.32 -26.35 10.81
N PHE A 124 11.72 -25.24 10.17
CA PHE A 124 12.10 -24.00 10.84
C PHE A 124 10.94 -23.07 11.17
N ASN A 125 9.73 -23.40 10.68
CA ASN A 125 8.50 -22.65 10.94
C ASN A 125 8.66 -21.13 10.77
N LEU A 126 9.26 -20.71 9.65
CA LEU A 126 9.41 -19.28 9.34
C LEU A 126 8.05 -18.57 9.38
N THR A 127 7.98 -17.46 10.10
CA THR A 127 6.75 -16.68 10.22
C THR A 127 6.43 -15.98 8.90
N LYS A 128 5.18 -15.56 8.71
CA LYS A 128 4.78 -14.82 7.50
C LYS A 128 5.55 -13.51 7.34
N VAL A 129 5.92 -12.87 8.46
CA VAL A 129 6.66 -11.60 8.48
C VAL A 129 8.12 -11.84 8.08
N GLU A 130 8.75 -12.90 8.59
CA GLU A 130 10.12 -13.28 8.21
C GLU A 130 10.20 -13.59 6.72
N LYS A 131 9.27 -14.40 6.19
CA LYS A 131 9.21 -14.70 4.75
C LYS A 131 9.08 -13.42 3.91
N LEU A 132 8.27 -12.48 4.37
CA LEU A 132 8.08 -11.19 3.71
C LEU A 132 9.35 -10.33 3.77
N GLN A 133 10.05 -10.32 4.90
CA GLN A 133 11.32 -9.60 5.06
C GLN A 133 12.40 -10.17 4.13
N LEU A 134 12.53 -11.50 4.06
CA LEU A 134 13.45 -12.18 3.13
C LEU A 134 13.15 -11.79 1.68
N LEU A 135 11.87 -11.79 1.30
CA LEU A 135 11.44 -11.44 -0.05
C LEU A 135 11.73 -9.96 -0.40
N ASN A 136 11.50 -9.06 0.56
CA ASN A 136 11.61 -7.61 0.35
C ASN A 136 13.06 -7.11 0.38
N GLN A 137 13.90 -7.65 1.28
CA GLN A 137 15.26 -7.17 1.49
C GLN A 137 16.28 -7.95 0.66
N ARG A 138 16.02 -9.23 0.35
CA ARG A 138 16.97 -10.14 -0.33
C ARG A 138 18.36 -10.06 0.33
N PRO A 139 18.53 -10.61 1.54
CA PRO A 139 19.78 -10.52 2.27
C PRO A 139 20.96 -11.05 1.46
N ALA A 140 22.05 -10.30 1.45
CA ALA A 140 23.28 -10.63 0.73
C ALA A 140 24.38 -11.21 1.63
N SER A 141 24.21 -11.12 2.95
CA SER A 141 25.16 -11.64 3.94
C SER A 141 24.44 -12.37 5.08
N ALA A 142 25.17 -13.26 5.76
CA ALA A 142 24.66 -14.00 6.91
C ALA A 142 24.29 -13.06 8.07
N VAL A 143 25.05 -11.98 8.27
CA VAL A 143 24.78 -10.97 9.31
C VAL A 143 23.43 -10.28 9.06
N GLU A 144 23.16 -9.91 7.81
CA GLU A 144 21.89 -9.30 7.45
C GLU A 144 20.73 -10.28 7.66
N LEU A 145 20.92 -11.55 7.26
CA LEU A 145 19.93 -12.59 7.45
C LEU A 145 19.59 -12.83 8.94
N GLN A 146 20.59 -12.83 9.82
CA GLN A 146 20.41 -12.92 11.27
C GLN A 146 19.64 -11.73 11.84
N CYS A 147 19.81 -10.52 11.28
CA CYS A 147 19.03 -9.36 11.71
C CYS A 147 17.56 -9.41 11.26
N LEU A 148 17.22 -10.16 10.20
CA LEU A 148 15.85 -10.27 9.69
C LEU A 148 15.03 -11.34 10.42
N ILE A 149 15.67 -12.35 10.98
CA ILE A 149 15.00 -13.48 11.65
C ILE A 149 15.15 -13.32 13.16
N GLU A 150 14.03 -13.27 13.87
CA GLU A 150 14.04 -13.18 15.33
C GLU A 150 14.57 -14.47 15.98
N ASP A 151 15.39 -14.30 17.03
CA ASP A 151 16.05 -15.38 17.79
C ASP A 151 16.76 -16.40 16.89
N SER A 152 17.42 -15.89 15.84
CA SER A 152 18.01 -16.72 14.79
C SER A 152 19.09 -17.68 15.33
N GLU A 153 19.83 -17.29 16.36
CA GLU A 153 20.89 -18.08 17.00
C GLU A 153 20.36 -19.30 17.77
N GLU A 154 19.12 -19.21 18.28
CA GLU A 154 18.48 -20.32 19.00
C GLU A 154 17.73 -21.27 18.07
N ARG A 155 17.23 -20.75 16.94
CA ARG A 155 16.39 -21.48 15.98
C ARG A 155 17.16 -22.16 14.85
N PHE A 156 18.34 -21.66 14.51
CA PHE A 156 19.10 -22.13 13.35
C PHE A 156 20.55 -22.43 13.72
N THR A 157 21.10 -23.48 13.12
CA THR A 157 22.55 -23.67 13.10
C THR A 157 23.19 -22.74 12.07
N ILE A 158 24.50 -22.52 12.20
CA ILE A 158 25.27 -21.70 11.24
C ILE A 158 25.13 -22.26 9.82
N GLU A 159 25.23 -23.58 9.67
CA GLU A 159 25.09 -24.28 8.38
C GLU A 159 23.70 -24.07 7.76
N GLN A 160 22.63 -24.13 8.56
CA GLN A 160 21.27 -23.89 8.09
C GLN A 160 21.04 -22.44 7.67
N MET A 161 21.71 -21.50 8.34
CA MET A 161 21.68 -20.09 7.99
C MET A 161 22.37 -19.82 6.65
N ASP A 162 23.53 -20.44 6.44
CA ASP A 162 24.26 -20.37 5.17
C ASP A 162 23.45 -21.01 4.03
N ASP A 163 22.81 -22.16 4.28
CA ASP A 163 21.90 -22.83 3.33
C ASP A 163 20.69 -21.97 2.95
N LEU A 164 20.17 -21.19 3.89
CA LEU A 164 19.07 -20.25 3.68
C LEU A 164 19.52 -19.03 2.88
N LEU A 165 20.70 -18.50 3.20
CA LEU A 165 21.30 -17.40 2.45
C LEU A 165 21.54 -17.79 0.98
N GLU A 166 22.16 -18.95 0.74
CA GLU A 166 22.41 -19.46 -0.61
C GLU A 166 21.08 -19.70 -1.36
N PHE A 167 20.06 -20.22 -0.66
CA PHE A 167 18.73 -20.40 -1.22
C PHE A 167 18.11 -19.08 -1.68
N VAL A 168 18.20 -18.03 -0.87
CA VAL A 168 17.68 -16.69 -1.21
C VAL A 168 18.39 -16.14 -2.43
N LEU A 169 19.73 -16.18 -2.45
CA LEU A 169 20.55 -15.66 -3.55
C LEU A 169 20.29 -16.39 -4.87
N SER A 170 20.00 -17.69 -4.82
CA SER A 170 19.76 -18.52 -6.00
C SER A 170 18.36 -18.39 -6.59
N ASN A 171 17.36 -18.02 -5.77
CA ASN A 171 15.96 -17.97 -6.20
C ASN A 171 15.43 -16.54 -6.40
N LEU A 172 16.09 -15.50 -5.85
CA LEU A 172 15.70 -14.11 -6.03
C LEU A 172 16.66 -13.33 -6.95
N PRO A 173 16.13 -12.53 -7.91
CA PRO A 173 16.93 -11.83 -8.90
C PRO A 173 17.81 -10.73 -8.27
N ASP A 174 18.97 -10.48 -8.90
CA ASP A 174 19.96 -9.53 -8.39
C ASP A 174 19.69 -8.06 -8.77
N ASN A 175 20.05 -7.15 -7.86
CA ASN A 175 19.75 -5.72 -7.93
C ASN A 175 20.94 -4.85 -8.41
N GLN A 176 22.00 -5.46 -8.97
CA GLN A 176 23.30 -4.82 -9.26
C GLN A 176 23.24 -3.49 -10.04
N GLU A 177 22.20 -3.24 -10.84
CA GLU A 177 22.07 -1.99 -11.62
C GLU A 177 21.66 -0.76 -10.78
N SER A 178 21.09 -0.94 -9.58
CA SER A 178 20.56 0.17 -8.79
C SER A 178 21.58 0.81 -7.84
N GLU A 179 22.61 0.06 -7.42
CA GLU A 179 23.67 0.57 -6.53
C GLU A 179 24.67 1.48 -7.27
N GLU A 180 24.98 1.20 -8.53
CA GLU A 180 25.91 2.01 -9.34
C GLU A 180 25.35 3.39 -9.66
N ASN A 181 24.05 3.49 -9.96
CA ASN A 181 23.36 4.78 -10.17
C ASN A 181 23.26 5.64 -8.90
N PHE A 182 23.38 5.03 -7.72
CA PHE A 182 23.33 5.75 -6.45
C PHE A 182 24.68 6.37 -6.06
N LYS A 183 25.80 5.69 -6.38
CA LYS A 183 27.14 6.24 -6.18
C LYS A 183 27.40 7.48 -7.05
N SER A 184 26.83 7.53 -8.24
CA SER A 184 26.95 8.71 -9.12
C SER A 184 26.11 9.90 -8.62
N GLU A 185 24.86 9.69 -8.18
CA GLU A 185 24.01 10.79 -7.66
C GLU A 185 24.49 11.38 -6.33
N ALA A 186 25.14 10.59 -5.47
CA ALA A 186 25.66 11.08 -4.18
C ALA A 186 26.96 11.90 -4.30
N LEU A 187 27.76 11.70 -5.36
CA LEU A 187 29.01 12.42 -5.58
C LEU A 187 28.82 13.81 -6.21
N ASP A 188 27.68 14.05 -6.86
CA ASP A 188 27.36 15.34 -7.49
C ASP A 188 26.89 16.41 -6.48
N HIS A 189 26.59 16.03 -5.24
CA HIS A 189 26.05 16.97 -4.23
C HIS A 189 27.13 17.61 -3.32
N ASP A 190 28.35 17.07 -3.30
CA ASP A 190 29.47 17.56 -2.47
C ASP A 190 30.45 18.50 -3.22
N SER A 191 30.25 18.74 -4.52
CA SER A 191 31.14 19.56 -5.35
C SER A 191 30.64 21.00 -5.58
N ASN A 192 29.54 21.41 -4.94
CA ASN A 192 28.95 22.74 -5.07
C ASN A 192 28.71 23.44 -3.71
N ASN A 193 29.74 23.51 -2.86
CA ASN A 193 29.79 24.45 -1.74
C ASN A 193 31.14 25.17 -1.66
#